data_AF-A0A524QKZ3-F1
#
_entry.id   AF-A0A524QKZ3-F1
#
_cell.length_a   1.000
_cell.length_b   1.000
_cell.length_c   1.000
_cell.angle_alpha   90.00
_cell.angle_beta   90.00
_cell.angle_gamma   90.00
#
_symmetry.space_group_name_H-M   'P 1'
#
loop_
_entity.id
_entity.type
_entity.pdbx_description
1 polymer ?
#
loop_
_entity_poly.entity_id
_entity_poly.type
_entity_poly.pdbx_seq_one_letter_code
_entity_poly.pdbx_strand_id
1 'polypeptide(L)'
;MKALYRNLPALLSTIIMLYSCDQAKQPTGNKQPVIGWTALSDEMNSRLDLLENTETYTLYTAVPETGTFSHHGHLCYHKGVLYAAWDNQVNDENGSGQRGLMRRSYDGGLTWSPFEELFPPSDRQVSASEAFIGTRFQTSNGYAIIDDVLYAITDVAEWTGESIEEKKRVGIGKLCRSVEEVGSHGEILWLEDEATEPVPGFPSYKTASRMMIEKFDTYFRQPGNELQLDFNTPKPLSDDNHRLT
;
A
#
# COMPACT_ATOMS: atom_id res chain seq x y z
N MET A 1 -31.96 -28.01 -6.88
CA MET A 1 -31.62 -27.22 -5.69
C MET A 1 -30.49 -26.27 -6.07
N LYS A 2 -30.79 -24.98 -6.29
CA LYS A 2 -29.80 -23.95 -6.61
C LYS A 2 -29.41 -23.27 -5.29
N ALA A 3 -28.16 -23.40 -4.88
CA ALA A 3 -27.65 -22.65 -3.73
C ALA A 3 -27.43 -21.19 -4.15
N LEU A 4 -28.18 -20.27 -3.52
CA LEU A 4 -27.87 -18.86 -3.53
C LEU A 4 -26.61 -18.65 -2.67
N TYR A 5 -25.46 -18.39 -3.29
CA TYR A 5 -24.36 -17.75 -2.59
C TYR A 5 -24.71 -16.27 -2.40
N ARG A 6 -24.94 -15.89 -1.15
CA ARG A 6 -25.14 -14.51 -0.73
C ARG A 6 -23.80 -13.78 -0.79
N ASN A 7 -23.80 -12.61 -1.45
CA ASN A 7 -22.75 -11.60 -1.38
C ASN A 7 -22.48 -11.23 0.10
N LEU A 8 -21.40 -11.74 0.67
CA LEU A 8 -20.77 -11.17 1.86
C LEU A 8 -19.66 -10.25 1.36
N PRO A 9 -19.66 -8.94 1.68
CA PRO A 9 -18.51 -8.10 1.38
C PRO A 9 -17.32 -8.63 2.18
N ALA A 10 -16.22 -8.93 1.48
CA ALA A 10 -14.95 -9.23 2.11
C ALA A 10 -14.49 -7.98 2.87
N LEU A 11 -14.53 -8.05 4.20
CA LEU A 11 -14.14 -6.97 5.08
C LEU A 11 -12.66 -7.18 5.44
N LEU A 12 -11.77 -6.81 4.52
CA LEU A 12 -10.34 -6.86 4.78
C LEU A 12 -9.95 -5.60 5.55
N SER A 13 -9.79 -5.74 6.87
CA SER A 13 -9.37 -4.63 7.74
C SER A 13 -7.86 -4.68 7.91
N THR A 14 -7.14 -3.70 7.37
CA THR A 14 -5.78 -3.41 7.83
C THR A 14 -5.87 -2.71 9.18
N ILE A 15 -5.46 -3.37 10.25
CA ILE A 15 -5.32 -2.74 11.56
C ILE A 15 -4.01 -1.95 11.56
N ILE A 16 -4.11 -0.63 11.49
CA ILE A 16 -2.98 0.28 11.70
C ILE A 16 -3.09 0.79 13.13
N MET A 17 -2.22 0.32 14.02
CA MET A 17 -2.12 0.81 15.39
C MET A 17 -1.34 2.12 15.42
N LEU A 18 -2.04 3.23 15.59
CA LEU A 18 -1.45 4.54 15.86
C LEU A 18 -1.34 4.74 17.37
N TYR A 19 -0.12 4.87 17.88
CA TYR A 19 0.10 5.27 19.26
C TYR A 19 0.08 6.80 19.33
N SER A 20 -0.99 7.36 19.90
CA SER A 20 -0.94 8.73 20.41
C SER A 20 -0.11 8.72 21.69
N CYS A 21 1.12 9.24 21.62
CA CYS A 21 1.88 9.56 22.82
C CYS A 21 1.33 10.88 23.35
N ASP A 22 0.15 10.82 23.94
CA ASP A 22 -0.37 11.93 24.74
C ASP A 22 0.67 12.21 25.84
N GLN A 23 0.86 13.47 26.23
CA GLN A 23 1.87 13.85 27.22
C GLN A 23 1.53 13.23 28.59
N ALA A 24 1.87 11.95 28.76
CA ALA A 24 1.83 11.25 30.00
C ALA A 24 2.83 11.96 30.91
N LYS A 25 2.31 12.51 32.02
CA LYS A 25 3.11 13.02 33.13
C LYS A 25 4.28 12.06 33.34
N GLN A 26 5.50 12.54 33.14
CA GLN A 26 6.72 11.76 33.32
C GLN A 26 6.64 11.01 34.65
N PRO A 27 6.63 9.67 34.66
CA PRO A 27 6.58 8.91 35.89
C PRO A 27 7.86 9.24 36.68
N THR A 28 7.70 9.92 37.80
CA THR A 28 8.79 10.22 38.74
C THR A 28 9.18 8.92 39.44
N GLY A 29 9.95 8.07 38.76
CA GLY A 29 10.40 6.80 39.29
C GLY A 29 11.07 5.98 38.21
N ASN A 30 12.29 5.54 38.50
CA ASN A 30 13.17 4.75 37.64
C ASN A 30 12.68 3.29 37.47
N LYS A 31 11.37 3.10 37.28
CA LYS A 31 10.77 1.77 37.07
C LYS A 31 10.66 1.54 35.57
N GLN A 32 11.43 0.57 35.07
CA GLN A 32 11.23 0.07 33.71
C GLN A 32 9.76 -0.34 33.55
N PRO A 33 9.11 0.01 32.43
CA PRO A 33 7.77 -0.47 32.14
C PRO A 33 7.79 -1.99 32.11
N VAL A 34 6.88 -2.61 32.85
CA VAL A 34 6.67 -4.07 32.84
C VAL A 34 5.47 -4.33 31.95
N ILE A 35 5.68 -5.05 30.85
CA ILE A 35 4.59 -5.52 29.99
C ILE A 35 3.87 -6.66 30.72
N GLY A 36 2.60 -6.46 31.07
CA GLY A 36 1.74 -7.49 31.64
C GLY A 36 0.82 -8.03 30.56
N TRP A 37 0.94 -9.33 30.25
CA TRP A 37 -0.02 -10.02 29.39
C TRP A 37 -1.13 -10.61 30.25
N THR A 38 -2.35 -10.11 30.13
CA THR A 38 -3.54 -10.87 30.52
C THR A 38 -4.13 -11.50 29.27
N ALA A 39 -4.85 -12.61 29.46
CA ALA A 39 -5.70 -13.18 28.43
C ALA A 39 -6.98 -13.61 29.14
N LEU A 40 -8.12 -13.00 28.78
CA LEU A 40 -9.42 -13.56 29.17
C LEU A 40 -9.67 -14.86 28.35
N SER A 41 -10.80 -15.59 28.44
CA SER A 41 -11.14 -16.73 27.55
C SER A 41 -12.55 -16.59 26.91
N ASP A 42 -12.67 -16.61 25.58
CA ASP A 42 -13.82 -16.41 24.65
C ASP A 42 -13.35 -17.01 23.34
N GLU A 43 -14.25 -17.74 22.69
CA GLU A 43 -13.90 -18.73 21.67
C GLU A 43 -13.69 -18.15 20.25
N MET A 44 -13.93 -16.85 20.03
CA MET A 44 -13.71 -16.18 18.73
C MET A 44 -12.55 -15.19 18.70
N ASN A 45 -11.94 -14.88 19.84
CA ASN A 45 -10.71 -14.11 19.89
C ASN A 45 -9.54 -15.11 19.96
N SER A 46 -8.58 -15.01 19.05
CA SER A 46 -7.23 -15.57 19.23
C SER A 46 -6.38 -14.77 20.24
N ARG A 47 -7.04 -13.92 21.05
CA ARG A 47 -6.69 -13.44 22.40
C ARG A 47 -5.29 -12.87 22.59
N LEU A 48 -4.95 -11.94 21.72
CA LEU A 48 -4.15 -10.80 22.13
C LEU A 48 -5.10 -9.82 22.85
N ASP A 49 -4.90 -9.60 24.15
CA ASP A 49 -5.56 -8.49 24.83
C ASP A 49 -5.05 -7.20 24.16
N LEU A 50 -5.97 -6.44 23.56
CA LEU A 50 -5.64 -5.11 23.04
C LEU A 50 -5.24 -4.22 24.21
N LEU A 51 -4.25 -3.36 24.00
CA LEU A 51 -3.85 -2.39 25.01
C LEU A 51 -5.03 -1.48 25.37
N GLU A 52 -5.12 -1.11 26.65
CA GLU A 52 -6.09 -0.11 27.09
C GLU A 52 -5.95 1.17 26.24
N ASN A 53 -7.09 1.77 25.89
CA ASN A 53 -7.18 2.96 25.02
C ASN A 53 -6.76 2.72 23.55
N THR A 54 -6.84 1.48 23.06
CA THR A 54 -6.75 1.23 21.61
C THR A 54 -8.05 1.63 20.92
N GLU A 55 -7.93 2.52 19.93
CA GLU A 55 -9.03 2.89 19.04
C GLU A 55 -8.77 2.34 17.63
N THR A 56 -9.83 2.04 16.88
CA THR A 56 -9.74 1.54 15.50
C THR A 56 -10.61 2.39 14.59
N TYR A 57 -10.06 2.78 13.45
CA TYR A 57 -10.71 3.61 12.46
C TYR A 57 -10.71 2.92 11.10
N THR A 58 -11.87 2.86 10.45
CA THR A 58 -11.97 2.38 9.07
C THR A 58 -11.64 3.51 8.10
N LEU A 59 -10.49 3.41 7.42
CA LEU A 59 -10.07 4.40 6.44
C LEU A 59 -10.72 4.22 5.08
N TYR A 60 -11.18 3.02 4.75
CA TYR A 60 -11.80 2.73 3.48
C TYR A 60 -12.74 1.54 3.59
N THR A 61 -13.94 1.67 3.02
CA THR A 61 -14.89 0.57 2.87
C THR A 61 -15.06 0.32 1.38
N ALA A 62 -14.56 -0.80 0.92
CA ALA A 62 -14.59 -1.17 -0.47
C ALA A 62 -16.04 -1.48 -0.92
N VAL A 63 -16.48 -0.86 -2.01
CA VAL A 63 -17.76 -1.14 -2.68
C VAL A 63 -17.51 -1.40 -4.16
N PRO A 64 -18.40 -2.14 -4.87
CA PRO A 64 -18.19 -2.44 -6.30
C PRO A 64 -17.88 -1.21 -7.16
N GLU A 65 -18.51 -0.08 -6.87
CA GLU A 65 -18.36 1.17 -7.62
C GLU A 65 -16.98 1.81 -7.43
N THR A 66 -16.33 1.57 -6.29
CA THR A 66 -15.00 2.11 -5.96
C THR A 66 -13.91 1.05 -5.99
N GLY A 67 -14.26 -0.20 -6.28
CA GLY A 67 -13.39 -1.36 -6.30
C GLY A 67 -13.30 -2.06 -4.94
N THR A 68 -13.37 -3.39 -5.01
CA THR A 68 -13.54 -4.32 -3.88
C THR A 68 -12.23 -4.91 -3.36
N PHE A 69 -11.14 -4.83 -4.12
CA PHE A 69 -9.81 -5.19 -3.65
C PHE A 69 -9.11 -3.94 -3.08
N SER A 70 -8.58 -4.04 -1.87
CA SER A 70 -7.75 -3.00 -1.26
C SER A 70 -6.72 -3.62 -0.33
N HIS A 71 -5.44 -3.34 -0.56
CA HIS A 71 -4.35 -3.97 0.17
C HIS A 71 -3.12 -3.06 0.27
N HIS A 72 -2.08 -3.55 0.93
CA HIS A 72 -0.79 -2.88 1.13
C HIS A 72 -0.95 -1.47 1.72
N GLY A 73 -1.63 -1.41 2.87
CA GLY A 73 -1.78 -0.17 3.63
C GLY A 73 -0.44 0.31 4.17
N HIS A 74 -0.11 1.57 3.89
CA HIS A 74 1.07 2.28 4.38
C HIS A 74 0.65 3.52 5.15
N LEU A 75 1.43 3.86 6.18
CA LEU A 75 1.19 5.03 7.01
C LEU A 75 2.49 5.83 7.17
N CYS A 76 2.40 7.15 7.06
CA CYS A 76 3.51 8.06 7.30
C CYS A 76 3.03 9.28 8.09
N TYR A 77 3.89 9.81 8.97
CA TYR A 77 3.71 11.13 9.58
C TYR A 77 4.78 12.06 9.04
N HIS A 78 4.36 13.15 8.39
CA HIS A 78 5.27 14.18 7.89
C HIS A 78 4.68 15.56 8.12
N LYS A 79 5.49 16.47 8.65
CA LYS A 79 5.13 17.89 8.85
C LYS A 79 3.76 18.14 9.49
N GLY A 80 3.41 17.35 10.51
CA GLY A 80 2.15 17.54 11.23
C GLY A 80 0.98 16.73 10.68
N VAL A 81 1.13 16.04 9.56
CA VAL A 81 0.06 15.35 8.85
C VAL A 81 0.31 13.85 8.85
N LEU A 82 -0.74 13.06 9.11
CA LEU A 82 -0.74 11.62 8.86
C LEU A 82 -1.24 11.34 7.45
N TYR A 83 -0.53 10.48 6.75
CA TYR A 83 -0.85 10.03 5.40
C TYR A 83 -1.05 8.52 5.43
N ALA A 84 -2.15 8.06 4.86
CA ALA A 84 -2.42 6.64 4.68
C ALA A 84 -2.62 6.34 3.19
N ALA A 85 -1.82 5.45 2.61
CA ALA A 85 -1.93 5.03 1.21
C ALA A 85 -2.14 3.52 1.11
N TRP A 86 -2.78 3.09 0.03
CA TRP A 86 -3.03 1.68 -0.26
C TRP A 86 -3.29 1.52 -1.76
N ASP A 87 -3.12 0.31 -2.30
CA ASP A 87 -3.61 0.02 -3.64
C ASP A 87 -5.05 -0.46 -3.63
N ASN A 88 -5.77 -0.10 -4.69
CA ASN A 88 -7.15 -0.47 -4.90
C ASN A 88 -7.34 -1.02 -6.33
N GLN A 89 -8.13 -2.09 -6.43
CA GLN A 89 -8.53 -2.68 -7.71
C GLN A 89 -10.03 -3.02 -7.66
N VAL A 90 -10.66 -3.13 -8.82
CA VAL A 90 -12.10 -3.39 -8.94
C VAL A 90 -12.53 -4.68 -8.23
N ASN A 91 -11.76 -5.76 -8.36
CA ASN A 91 -12.09 -7.12 -7.94
C ASN A 91 -10.91 -7.91 -7.34
N ASP A 92 -9.74 -7.88 -7.96
CA ASP A 92 -8.69 -8.89 -7.74
C ASP A 92 -7.34 -8.29 -7.33
N GLU A 93 -6.64 -9.02 -6.48
CA GLU A 93 -5.23 -8.76 -6.19
C GLU A 93 -4.37 -8.88 -7.45
N ASN A 94 -3.48 -7.91 -7.67
CA ASN A 94 -2.57 -7.87 -8.83
C ASN A 94 -3.31 -7.88 -10.18
N GLY A 95 -4.59 -7.49 -10.20
CA GLY A 95 -5.34 -7.27 -11.44
C GLY A 95 -4.83 -6.03 -12.18
N SER A 96 -4.88 -6.08 -13.50
CA SER A 96 -4.59 -4.91 -14.33
C SER A 96 -5.55 -3.77 -14.01
N GLY A 97 -5.07 -2.53 -14.12
CA GLY A 97 -5.85 -1.34 -13.77
C GLY A 97 -5.92 -1.04 -12.26
N GLN A 98 -5.10 -1.70 -11.45
CA GLN A 98 -4.87 -1.33 -10.05
C GLN A 98 -4.36 0.12 -9.93
N ARG A 99 -4.83 0.85 -8.92
CA ARG A 99 -4.51 2.27 -8.67
C ARG A 99 -4.06 2.51 -7.24
N GLY A 100 -3.27 3.56 -7.02
CA GLY A 100 -2.85 3.99 -5.69
C GLY A 100 -3.80 5.05 -5.12
N LEU A 101 -4.35 4.81 -3.94
CA LEU A 101 -5.22 5.74 -3.22
C LEU A 101 -4.54 6.25 -1.94
N MET A 102 -5.00 7.40 -1.45
CA MET A 102 -4.52 7.96 -0.18
C MET A 102 -5.57 8.78 0.56
N ARG A 103 -5.45 8.86 1.88
CA ARG A 103 -6.14 9.85 2.73
C ARG A 103 -5.12 10.57 3.62
N ARG A 104 -5.51 11.75 4.11
CA ARG A 104 -4.75 12.54 5.07
C ARG A 104 -5.54 12.78 6.34
N SER A 105 -4.85 12.91 7.46
CA SER A 105 -5.40 13.41 8.72
C SER A 105 -4.53 14.55 9.26
N TYR A 106 -5.17 15.64 9.63
CA TYR A 106 -4.54 16.85 10.19
C TYR A 106 -4.67 16.93 11.71
N ASP A 107 -5.32 15.96 12.34
CA ASP A 107 -5.69 15.95 13.76
C ASP A 107 -5.24 14.65 14.46
N GLY A 108 -4.14 14.05 13.99
CA GLY A 108 -3.55 12.89 14.63
C GLY A 108 -4.32 11.59 14.41
N GLY A 109 -5.17 11.53 13.38
CA GLY A 109 -5.88 10.31 12.96
C GLY A 109 -7.36 10.28 13.36
N LEU A 110 -7.86 11.32 14.01
CA LEU A 110 -9.26 11.41 14.45
C LEU A 110 -10.22 11.59 13.27
N THR A 111 -9.85 12.45 12.32
CA THR A 111 -10.60 12.67 11.08
C THR A 111 -9.69 12.54 9.87
N TRP A 112 -10.28 12.08 8.76
CA TRP A 112 -9.57 11.80 7.52
C TRP A 112 -10.27 12.46 6.32
N SER A 113 -9.48 13.07 5.43
CA SER A 113 -9.97 13.64 4.16
C SER A 113 -10.69 12.60 3.29
N PRO A 114 -11.50 12.95 2.28
CA PRO A 114 -11.86 12.01 1.23
C PRO A 114 -10.61 11.36 0.61
N PHE A 115 -10.74 10.17 0.03
CA PHE A 115 -9.61 9.55 -0.65
C PHE A 115 -9.27 10.29 -1.94
N GLU A 116 -7.99 10.34 -2.25
CA GLU A 116 -7.40 10.94 -3.44
C GLU A 116 -6.63 9.88 -4.21
N GLU A 117 -6.54 10.04 -5.54
CA GLU A 117 -5.76 9.15 -6.38
C GLU A 117 -4.30 9.63 -6.44
N LEU A 118 -3.39 8.83 -5.87
CA LEU A 118 -1.95 9.06 -5.94
C LEU A 118 -1.41 8.63 -7.30
N PHE A 119 -1.78 7.44 -7.73
CA PHE A 119 -1.32 6.84 -8.98
C PHE A 119 -2.53 6.33 -9.77
N PRO A 120 -2.80 6.89 -10.97
CA PRO A 120 -3.88 6.40 -11.82
C PRO A 120 -3.56 5.00 -12.35
N PRO A 121 -4.56 4.24 -12.81
CA PRO A 121 -4.34 2.97 -13.51
C PRO A 121 -3.30 3.09 -14.63
N SER A 122 -2.37 2.15 -14.71
CA SER A 122 -1.33 2.09 -15.74
C SER A 122 -1.74 1.26 -16.98
N ASP A 123 -2.91 0.61 -16.92
CA ASP A 123 -3.46 -0.25 -17.96
C ASP A 123 -4.97 -0.43 -17.71
N ARG A 124 -5.67 -1.04 -18.67
CA ARG A 124 -7.08 -1.38 -18.63
C ARG A 124 -7.36 -2.38 -17.51
N GLN A 125 -8.61 -2.46 -17.11
CA GLN A 125 -9.05 -3.40 -16.10
C GLN A 125 -9.10 -4.81 -16.69
N VAL A 126 -8.31 -5.72 -16.12
CA VAL A 126 -8.29 -7.15 -16.46
C VAL A 126 -8.19 -7.92 -15.15
N SER A 127 -9.05 -8.92 -14.98
CA SER A 127 -9.04 -9.76 -13.78
C SER A 127 -7.71 -10.49 -13.64
N ALA A 128 -7.25 -10.68 -12.41
CA ALA A 128 -6.07 -11.51 -12.17
C ALA A 128 -6.29 -12.98 -12.59
N SER A 129 -7.55 -13.43 -12.64
CA SER A 129 -7.93 -14.77 -13.11
C SER A 129 -7.94 -14.92 -14.64
N GLU A 130 -7.77 -13.83 -15.38
CA GLU A 130 -7.69 -13.87 -16.85
C GLU A 130 -6.23 -13.96 -17.30
N ALA A 131 -5.97 -14.84 -18.27
CA ALA A 131 -4.69 -14.89 -18.96
C ALA A 131 -4.63 -13.74 -19.98
N PHE A 132 -3.81 -12.73 -19.69
CA PHE A 132 -3.53 -11.67 -20.64
C PHE A 132 -2.08 -11.21 -20.52
N ILE A 133 -1.29 -11.48 -21.56
CA ILE A 133 0.13 -11.10 -21.64
C ILE A 133 0.29 -9.59 -21.71
N GLY A 134 1.26 -9.08 -20.97
CA GLY A 134 1.65 -7.68 -21.00
C GLY A 134 0.62 -6.78 -20.34
N THR A 135 -0.18 -7.32 -19.41
CA THR A 135 -1.03 -6.47 -18.56
C THR A 135 -0.21 -5.90 -17.42
N ARG A 136 -0.36 -4.59 -17.19
CA ARG A 136 0.41 -3.84 -16.19
C ARG A 136 -0.43 -3.50 -14.98
N PHE A 137 0.15 -3.66 -13.81
CA PHE A 137 -0.45 -3.26 -12.55
C PHE A 137 0.60 -2.64 -11.64
N GLN A 138 0.14 -1.97 -10.58
CA GLN A 138 1.00 -1.26 -9.65
C GLN A 138 0.62 -1.55 -8.20
N THR A 139 1.59 -1.71 -7.32
CA THR A 139 1.40 -2.07 -5.90
C THR A 139 2.00 -1.00 -5.00
N SER A 140 1.21 -0.50 -4.03
CA SER A 140 1.68 0.56 -3.13
C SER A 140 2.85 0.06 -2.28
N ASN A 141 3.93 0.83 -2.23
CA ASN A 141 5.17 0.45 -1.56
C ASN A 141 5.71 1.54 -0.62
N GLY A 142 4.78 2.25 0.02
CA GLY A 142 5.07 3.16 1.12
C GLY A 142 5.51 4.54 0.69
N TYR A 143 6.35 5.13 1.54
CA TYR A 143 6.75 6.51 1.46
C TYR A 143 8.26 6.66 1.63
N ALA A 144 8.81 7.71 1.04
CA ALA A 144 10.18 8.15 1.28
C ALA A 144 10.20 9.63 1.63
N ILE A 145 10.97 10.02 2.65
CA ILE A 145 11.21 11.43 2.98
C ILE A 145 12.63 11.78 2.55
N ILE A 146 12.75 12.54 1.47
CA ILE A 146 14.04 12.92 0.87
C ILE A 146 14.10 14.43 0.77
N ASP A 147 15.15 15.03 1.34
CA ASP A 147 15.32 16.49 1.41
C ASP A 147 14.08 17.21 1.97
N ASP A 148 13.47 16.63 3.01
CA ASP A 148 12.25 17.13 3.67
C ASP A 148 10.99 17.16 2.79
N VAL A 149 11.02 16.46 1.65
CA VAL A 149 9.88 16.22 0.76
C VAL A 149 9.39 14.78 0.93
N LEU A 150 8.08 14.63 1.16
CA LEU A 150 7.43 13.32 1.21
C LEU A 150 7.11 12.85 -0.21
N TYR A 151 7.52 11.64 -0.55
CA TYR A 151 7.19 10.96 -1.78
C TYR A 151 6.41 9.69 -1.49
N ALA A 152 5.27 9.51 -2.16
CA ALA A 152 4.61 8.20 -2.23
C ALA A 152 5.28 7.35 -3.31
N ILE A 153 5.32 6.03 -3.10
CA ILE A 153 6.01 5.07 -3.96
C ILE A 153 5.06 3.92 -4.34
N THR A 154 5.11 3.52 -5.60
CA THR A 154 4.47 2.28 -6.07
C THR A 154 5.43 1.50 -6.96
N ASP A 155 5.45 0.18 -6.81
CA ASP A 155 6.07 -0.70 -7.82
C ASP A 155 5.13 -0.86 -8.99
N VAL A 156 5.73 -1.07 -10.16
CA VAL A 156 5.03 -1.39 -11.40
C VAL A 156 5.51 -2.75 -11.87
N ALA A 157 4.57 -3.64 -12.19
CA ALA A 157 4.85 -4.97 -12.68
C ALA A 157 3.96 -5.32 -13.87
N GLU A 158 4.42 -6.29 -14.66
CA GLU A 158 3.69 -6.86 -15.77
C GLU A 158 3.53 -8.37 -15.60
N TRP A 159 2.39 -8.87 -16.09
CA TRP A 159 2.17 -10.30 -16.26
C TRP A 159 2.74 -10.78 -17.60
N THR A 160 3.54 -11.83 -17.54
CA THR A 160 4.08 -12.57 -18.70
C THR A 160 3.54 -14.00 -18.72
N GLY A 161 3.65 -14.72 -19.84
CA GLY A 161 3.17 -16.11 -20.00
C GLY A 161 1.83 -16.19 -20.74
N GLU A 162 1.68 -17.19 -21.62
CA GLU A 162 0.51 -17.30 -22.53
C GLU A 162 -0.72 -17.91 -21.87
N SER A 163 -0.56 -18.53 -20.69
CA SER A 163 -1.65 -19.12 -19.91
C SER A 163 -1.59 -18.73 -18.44
N ILE A 164 -2.64 -19.06 -17.68
CA ILE A 164 -2.70 -18.84 -16.22
C ILE A 164 -1.57 -19.62 -15.52
N GLU A 165 -1.26 -20.82 -15.99
CA GLU A 165 -0.23 -21.70 -15.43
C GLU A 165 1.19 -21.18 -15.69
N GLU A 166 1.38 -20.46 -16.80
CA GLU A 166 2.65 -19.84 -17.16
C GLU A 166 2.80 -18.41 -16.64
N LYS A 167 1.73 -17.87 -16.03
CA LYS A 167 1.63 -16.49 -15.61
C LYS A 167 2.72 -16.15 -14.59
N LYS A 168 3.62 -15.24 -14.97
CA LYS A 168 4.73 -14.77 -14.11
C LYS A 168 4.68 -13.25 -13.98
N ARG A 169 4.78 -12.78 -12.74
CA ARG A 169 4.95 -11.38 -12.41
C ARG A 169 6.39 -10.97 -12.69
N VAL A 170 6.58 -9.90 -13.45
CA VAL A 170 7.88 -9.29 -13.70
C VAL A 170 7.82 -7.85 -13.22
N GLY A 171 8.65 -7.48 -12.25
CA GLY A 171 8.83 -6.08 -11.87
C GLY A 171 9.50 -5.32 -13.00
N ILE A 172 8.90 -4.20 -13.43
CA ILE A 172 9.43 -3.40 -14.54
C ILE A 172 9.95 -2.03 -14.11
N GLY A 173 9.66 -1.61 -12.88
CA GLY A 173 10.19 -0.38 -12.30
C GLY A 173 9.33 0.14 -11.16
N LYS A 174 9.57 1.40 -10.79
CA LYS A 174 8.87 2.11 -9.71
C LYS A 174 8.43 3.48 -10.16
N LEU A 175 7.34 3.95 -9.59
CA LEU A 175 6.88 5.32 -9.69
C LEU A 175 7.00 6.01 -8.34
N CYS A 176 7.30 7.30 -8.37
CA CYS A 176 7.14 8.18 -7.22
C CYS A 176 6.31 9.40 -7.56
N ARG A 177 5.76 10.02 -6.52
CA ARG A 177 5.04 11.29 -6.62
C ARG A 177 5.22 12.07 -5.32
N SER A 178 5.56 13.36 -5.40
CA SER A 178 5.62 14.19 -4.19
C SER A 178 4.22 14.43 -3.64
N VAL A 179 4.11 14.40 -2.32
CA VAL A 179 2.87 14.59 -1.58
C VAL A 179 3.04 15.79 -0.65
N GLU A 180 2.33 16.87 -0.97
CA GLU A 180 2.29 18.07 -0.13
C GLU A 180 1.29 17.90 1.04
N GLU A 181 1.46 18.70 2.09
CA GLU A 181 0.51 18.75 3.22
C GLU A 181 -0.85 19.25 2.75
N VAL A 182 -0.88 20.22 1.84
CA VAL A 182 -2.10 20.84 1.31
C VAL A 182 -1.99 20.98 -0.21
N GLY A 183 -3.09 20.69 -0.92
CA GLY A 183 -3.20 20.93 -2.36
C GLY A 183 -2.86 19.73 -3.23
N SER A 184 -2.46 19.99 -4.47
CA SER A 184 -2.18 18.96 -5.47
C SER A 184 -0.83 18.31 -5.26
N HIS A 185 -0.76 17.01 -5.51
CA HIS A 185 0.50 16.27 -5.57
C HIS A 185 1.36 16.70 -6.77
N GLY A 186 2.66 16.45 -6.69
CA GLY A 186 3.60 16.70 -7.79
C GLY A 186 3.39 15.81 -9.01
N GLU A 187 4.30 15.93 -9.98
CA GLU A 187 4.36 15.04 -11.14
C GLU A 187 4.70 13.59 -10.70
N ILE A 188 4.15 12.61 -11.43
CA ILE A 188 4.53 11.21 -11.27
C ILE A 188 5.77 10.94 -12.10
N LEU A 189 6.81 10.42 -11.46
CA LEU A 189 8.11 10.16 -12.07
C LEU A 189 8.48 8.69 -11.97
N TRP A 190 9.19 8.18 -12.98
CA TRP A 190 9.74 6.84 -13.01
C TRP A 190 11.12 6.79 -12.33
N LEU A 191 11.32 5.85 -11.42
CA LEU A 191 12.53 5.73 -10.58
C LEU A 191 13.54 4.69 -11.09
N GLU A 192 13.65 4.54 -12.41
CA GLU A 192 14.70 3.74 -13.07
C GLU A 192 15.38 4.61 -14.13
N ASP A 193 16.50 4.17 -14.71
CA ASP A 193 17.26 4.95 -15.69
C ASP A 193 16.46 5.26 -16.97
N GLU A 194 15.48 4.43 -17.33
CA GLU A 194 14.60 4.60 -18.48
C GLU A 194 13.16 4.28 -18.10
N ALA A 195 12.22 5.18 -18.44
CA ALA A 195 10.80 4.95 -18.25
C ALA A 195 10.28 3.97 -19.31
N THR A 196 9.52 2.96 -18.88
CA THR A 196 8.90 2.00 -19.79
C THR A 196 7.83 2.68 -20.66
N GLU A 197 7.72 2.24 -21.91
CA GLU A 197 6.64 2.67 -22.81
C GLU A 197 5.27 2.52 -22.14
N PRO A 198 4.40 3.53 -22.25
CA PRO A 198 3.05 3.48 -21.69
C PRO A 198 2.20 2.47 -22.46
N VAL A 199 1.20 1.90 -21.78
CA VAL A 199 0.14 1.18 -22.48
C VAL A 199 -0.68 2.18 -23.30
N PRO A 200 -1.03 1.90 -24.57
CA PRO A 200 -1.82 2.81 -25.38
C PRO A 200 -3.10 3.27 -24.67
N GLY A 201 -3.30 4.59 -24.56
CA GLY A 201 -4.44 5.20 -23.88
C GLY A 201 -4.25 5.45 -22.39
N PHE A 202 -3.09 5.08 -21.82
CA PHE A 202 -2.74 5.31 -20.42
C PHE A 202 -1.64 6.38 -20.28
N PRO A 203 -1.49 6.97 -19.08
CA PRO A 203 -0.48 8.00 -18.86
C PRO A 203 0.94 7.52 -19.16
N SER A 204 1.75 8.40 -19.74
CA SER A 204 3.20 8.25 -19.80
C SER A 204 3.84 9.00 -18.63
N TYR A 205 4.95 8.47 -18.13
CA TYR A 205 5.70 9.06 -17.03
C TYR A 205 7.11 9.37 -17.46
N LYS A 206 7.64 10.49 -17.00
CA LYS A 206 9.04 10.85 -17.27
C LYS A 206 9.96 10.09 -16.32
N THR A 207 11.13 9.71 -16.83
CA THR A 207 12.25 9.31 -15.98
C THR A 207 12.61 10.43 -15.02
N ALA A 208 12.75 10.11 -13.73
CA ALA A 208 13.32 11.00 -12.75
C ALA A 208 14.77 11.36 -13.13
N SER A 209 15.26 12.51 -12.67
CA SER A 209 16.67 12.86 -12.87
C SER A 209 17.58 11.83 -12.21
N ARG A 210 18.77 11.57 -12.79
CA ARG A 210 19.75 10.63 -12.23
C ARG A 210 20.08 10.92 -10.76
N MET A 211 20.23 12.20 -10.41
CA MET A 211 20.47 12.63 -9.03
C MET A 211 19.31 12.25 -8.09
N MET A 212 18.06 12.32 -8.56
CA MET A 212 16.90 11.90 -7.77
C MET A 212 16.89 10.39 -7.58
N ILE A 213 17.13 9.61 -8.63
CA ILE A 213 17.23 8.14 -8.55
C ILE A 213 18.30 7.74 -7.52
N GLU A 214 19.48 8.36 -7.56
CA GLU A 214 20.56 8.08 -6.60
C GLU A 214 20.19 8.41 -5.15
N LYS A 215 19.37 9.46 -4.92
CA LYS A 215 18.85 9.77 -3.59
C LYS A 215 17.87 8.72 -3.09
N PHE A 216 16.98 8.24 -3.96
CA PHE A 216 16.07 7.13 -3.63
C PHE A 216 16.83 5.84 -3.33
N ASP A 217 17.80 5.46 -4.18
CA ASP A 217 18.66 4.30 -3.95
C ASP A 217 19.40 4.40 -2.61
N THR A 218 19.92 5.59 -2.29
CA THR A 218 20.60 5.84 -1.02
C THR A 218 19.62 5.74 0.16
N TYR A 219 18.42 6.29 0.02
CA TYR A 219 17.37 6.24 1.04
C TYR A 219 16.95 4.80 1.35
N PHE A 220 16.61 4.01 0.32
CA PHE A 220 16.10 2.65 0.49
C PHE A 220 17.14 1.64 0.98
N ARG A 221 18.44 1.97 0.94
CA ARG A 221 19.51 1.16 1.54
C ARG A 221 19.70 1.40 3.04
N GLN A 222 19.02 2.39 3.62
CA GLN A 222 19.12 2.67 5.04
C GLN A 222 18.21 1.72 5.84
N PRO A 223 18.67 1.22 6.99
CA PRO A 223 17.84 0.38 7.86
C PRO A 223 16.53 1.07 8.26
N GLY A 224 15.41 0.37 8.08
CA GLY A 224 14.06 0.87 8.35
C GLY A 224 13.42 1.66 7.22
N ASN A 225 14.17 1.95 6.15
CA ASN A 225 13.68 2.61 4.94
C ASN A 225 13.56 1.64 3.76
N GLU A 226 13.75 0.34 3.98
CA GLU A 226 13.66 -0.64 2.91
C GLU A 226 12.25 -0.67 2.33
N LEU A 227 12.20 -0.93 1.03
CA LEU A 227 10.94 -1.22 0.36
C LEU A 227 10.32 -2.47 0.96
N GLN A 228 9.02 -2.40 1.30
CA GLN A 228 8.29 -3.56 1.80
C GLN A 228 8.22 -4.65 0.72
N LEU A 229 7.98 -4.23 -0.52
CA LEU A 229 7.91 -5.10 -1.68
C LEU A 229 9.05 -4.81 -2.64
N ASP A 230 10.19 -5.45 -2.44
CA ASP A 230 11.22 -5.49 -3.47
C ASP A 230 11.11 -6.78 -4.30
N PHE A 231 10.61 -6.66 -5.53
CA PHE A 231 10.46 -7.78 -6.46
C PHE A 231 11.76 -8.16 -7.20
N ASN A 232 12.81 -7.35 -7.08
CA ASN A 232 14.10 -7.60 -7.74
C ASN A 232 15.06 -8.40 -6.86
N THR A 233 14.83 -8.41 -5.53
CA THR A 233 15.62 -9.23 -4.62
C THR A 233 15.14 -10.69 -4.66
N PRO A 234 16.05 -11.68 -4.80
CA PRO A 234 15.69 -13.10 -4.71
C PRO A 234 15.03 -13.39 -3.37
N LYS A 235 13.71 -13.59 -3.38
CA LYS A 235 12.97 -14.06 -2.20
C LYS A 235 13.03 -15.59 -2.17
N PRO A 236 13.00 -16.22 -0.99
CA PRO A 236 12.56 -17.61 -0.89
C PRO A 236 11.23 -17.71 -1.66
N LEU A 237 11.04 -18.77 -2.44
CA LEU A 237 9.79 -18.98 -3.17
C LEU A 237 8.63 -18.88 -2.17
N SER A 238 7.89 -17.78 -2.23
CA SER A 238 6.66 -17.60 -1.47
C SER A 238 5.63 -18.60 -2.01
N ASP A 239 4.69 -19.01 -1.17
CA ASP A 239 3.64 -19.97 -1.54
C ASP A 239 2.55 -19.35 -2.45
N ASP A 240 2.87 -18.27 -3.17
CA ASP A 240 2.04 -17.45 -4.08
C ASP A 240 1.30 -18.24 -5.17
N ASN A 241 1.49 -19.55 -5.24
CA ASN A 241 0.50 -20.45 -5.84
C ASN A 241 -0.75 -20.46 -4.96
N HIS A 242 -1.48 -19.32 -4.87
CA HIS A 242 -2.78 -19.11 -4.20
C HIS A 242 -3.88 -20.04 -4.76
N ARG A 243 -3.64 -21.34 -4.73
CA ARG A 243 -4.54 -22.41 -5.09
C ARG A 243 -5.24 -22.80 -3.81
N LEU A 244 -6.39 -22.18 -3.58
CA LEU A 244 -7.42 -22.85 -2.79
C LEU A 244 -7.85 -24.07 -3.60
N THR A 245 -7.28 -25.24 -3.27
CA THR A 245 -7.81 -26.54 -3.73
C THR A 245 -9.15 -26.82 -3.09
#